data_AF-A0AAJ1FMS5-F1
#
_entry.id   AF-A0AAJ1FMS5-F1
#
_cell.length_a   1.000
_cell.length_b   1.000
_cell.length_c   1.000
_cell.angle_alpha   90.00
_cell.angle_beta   90.00
_cell.angle_gamma   90.00
#
_symmetry.space_group_name_H-M   'P 1'
#
loop_
_entity.id
_entity.type
_entity.pdbx_description
1 polymer ?
#
loop_
_entity_poly.entity_id
_entity_poly.type
_entity_poly.pdbx_seq_one_letter_code
_entity_poly.pdbx_strand_id
1 'polypeptide(L)'
;MKKYSFIFLIILSTLLSSCSAINKFLAESEERDAKKMSYYAPVVYQRPYEETGNTALVQTFENGKQNGPFEVHYLDGKLQIKGNYKDDKKDGVWEYYREDGTLEGKVTYKNDEANGKYESYFENGKTLYSDGTYVNGKKNGIEKEYYMSGKIQSATTYKNDTPEETTMCYPSGKVYMKRNYNKTHEITYYYENGQIFLSGYVKNNTAYGEWKYYDKKGKLVTKGEYNKISKTFETVFGENLKKTLKTN
;
A
#
# COMPACT_ATOMS: atom_id res chain seq x y z
N MET A 1 -52.26 -20.69 27.05
CA MET A 1 -51.24 -20.17 26.12
C MET A 1 -50.25 -19.31 26.88
N LYS A 2 -48.99 -19.78 26.89
CA LYS A 2 -47.71 -19.07 27.03
C LYS A 2 -47.59 -17.95 28.08
N LYS A 3 -46.99 -18.29 29.21
CA LYS A 3 -45.98 -17.44 29.88
C LYS A 3 -44.67 -18.24 29.92
N TYR A 4 -43.57 -17.50 29.97
CA TYR A 4 -42.15 -17.89 29.86
C TYR A 4 -41.55 -17.76 28.44
N SER A 5 -40.32 -17.22 28.44
CA SER A 5 -39.45 -16.94 27.29
C SER A 5 -39.54 -15.53 26.69
N PHE A 6 -39.08 -14.53 27.46
CA PHE A 6 -38.50 -13.30 26.88
C PHE A 6 -37.37 -12.67 27.75
N ILE A 7 -37.02 -13.26 28.89
CA ILE A 7 -35.94 -12.76 29.77
C ILE A 7 -34.60 -13.49 29.52
N PHE A 8 -34.59 -14.58 28.75
CA PHE A 8 -33.36 -15.37 28.49
C PHE A 8 -32.47 -14.82 27.35
N LEU A 9 -32.94 -13.84 26.56
CA LEU A 9 -32.18 -13.30 25.42
C LEU A 9 -31.42 -11.98 25.70
N ILE A 10 -31.66 -11.30 26.82
CA ILE A 10 -30.95 -10.06 27.19
C ILE A 10 -29.78 -10.34 28.15
N ILE A 11 -29.78 -11.49 28.83
CA ILE A 11 -28.67 -11.90 29.73
C ILE A 11 -27.53 -12.57 28.95
N LEU A 12 -27.81 -13.17 27.79
CA LEU A 12 -26.78 -13.85 26.98
C LEU A 12 -25.86 -12.85 26.22
N SER A 13 -26.36 -11.66 25.86
CA SER A 13 -25.56 -10.62 25.18
C SER A 13 -24.66 -9.82 26.13
N THR A 14 -25.07 -9.64 27.38
CA THR A 14 -24.24 -9.01 28.43
C THR A 14 -23.16 -9.95 28.95
N LEU A 15 -23.42 -11.27 28.99
CA LEU A 15 -22.42 -12.29 29.30
C LEU A 15 -21.30 -12.37 28.25
N LEU A 16 -21.64 -12.37 26.96
CA LEU A 16 -20.65 -12.38 25.86
C LEU A 16 -19.75 -11.12 25.89
N SER A 17 -20.33 -9.95 26.15
CA SER A 17 -19.57 -8.69 26.26
C SER A 17 -18.64 -8.68 27.48
N SER A 18 -19.10 -9.25 28.61
CA SER A 18 -18.26 -9.39 29.81
C SER A 18 -17.11 -10.39 29.63
N CYS A 19 -17.34 -11.47 28.87
CA CYS A 19 -16.30 -12.47 28.58
C CYS A 19 -15.17 -11.85 27.73
N SER A 20 -15.53 -11.09 26.68
CA SER A 20 -14.55 -10.39 25.84
C SER A 20 -13.71 -9.36 26.63
N ALA A 21 -14.33 -8.62 27.55
CA ALA A 21 -13.61 -7.64 28.38
C ALA A 21 -12.68 -8.30 29.42
N ILE A 22 -13.12 -9.39 30.06
CA ILE A 22 -12.31 -10.16 31.01
C ILE A 22 -11.11 -10.77 30.29
N ASN A 23 -11.32 -11.35 29.12
CA ASN A 23 -10.23 -11.99 28.39
C ASN A 23 -9.21 -10.98 27.85
N LYS A 24 -9.66 -9.79 27.43
CA LYS A 24 -8.74 -8.69 27.12
C LYS A 24 -7.91 -8.28 28.34
N PHE A 25 -8.54 -8.14 29.51
CA PHE A 25 -7.84 -7.79 30.76
C PHE A 25 -6.83 -8.85 31.18
N LEU A 26 -7.17 -10.13 31.06
CA LEU A 26 -6.28 -11.25 31.34
C LEU A 26 -5.07 -11.25 30.40
N ALA A 27 -5.29 -11.10 29.09
CA ALA A 27 -4.22 -11.00 28.10
C ALA A 27 -3.27 -9.82 28.38
N GLU A 28 -3.80 -8.66 28.78
CA GLU A 28 -2.99 -7.51 29.21
C GLU A 28 -2.21 -7.80 30.51
N SER A 29 -2.76 -8.62 31.41
CA SER A 29 -2.07 -9.05 32.62
C SER A 29 -0.89 -9.98 32.34
N GLU A 30 -1.12 -10.99 31.50
CA GLU A 30 -0.10 -11.95 31.10
C GLU A 30 1.06 -11.26 30.36
N GLU A 31 0.76 -10.31 29.48
CA GLU A 31 1.78 -9.51 28.81
C GLU A 31 2.61 -8.67 29.82
N ARG A 32 1.95 -8.03 30.80
CA ARG A 32 2.66 -7.29 31.87
C ARG A 32 3.60 -8.20 32.66
N ASP A 33 3.17 -9.42 32.96
CA ASP A 33 3.99 -10.36 33.72
C ASP A 33 5.15 -10.90 32.86
N ALA A 34 4.93 -11.13 31.57
CA ALA A 34 6.01 -11.43 30.61
C ALA A 34 7.06 -10.33 30.55
N LYS A 35 6.65 -9.05 30.50
CA LYS A 35 7.55 -7.89 30.57
C LYS A 35 8.32 -7.81 31.89
N LYS A 36 7.70 -8.12 33.03
CA LYS A 36 8.42 -8.15 34.33
C LYS A 36 9.44 -9.28 34.38
N MET A 37 9.08 -10.47 33.89
CA MET A 37 9.99 -11.61 33.82
C MET A 37 11.18 -11.34 32.89
N SER A 38 10.96 -10.53 31.83
CA SER A 38 12.00 -10.28 30.84
C SER A 38 13.20 -9.45 31.32
N TYR A 39 13.13 -8.87 32.52
CA TYR A 39 14.29 -8.26 33.20
C TYR A 39 15.36 -9.29 33.63
N TYR A 40 14.99 -10.58 33.74
CA TYR A 40 15.90 -11.63 34.19
C TYR A 40 16.44 -12.48 33.03
N ALA A 41 15.65 -12.69 31.97
CA ALA A 41 16.03 -13.41 30.76
C ALA A 41 15.04 -13.07 29.62
N PRO A 42 15.40 -13.19 28.34
CA PRO A 42 14.44 -12.99 27.24
C PRO A 42 13.20 -13.89 27.37
N VAL A 43 12.01 -13.33 27.14
CA VAL A 43 10.72 -14.02 27.25
C VAL A 43 10.00 -13.97 25.91
N VAL A 44 9.54 -15.13 25.42
CA VAL A 44 8.60 -15.21 24.31
C VAL A 44 7.19 -15.42 24.86
N TYR A 45 6.33 -14.43 24.70
CA TYR A 45 4.92 -14.48 25.05
C TYR A 45 4.09 -14.90 23.83
N GLN A 46 3.20 -15.87 24.02
CA GLN A 46 2.29 -16.36 22.99
C GLN A 46 0.86 -16.27 23.51
N ARG A 47 -0.03 -15.61 22.76
CA ARG A 47 -1.45 -15.54 23.07
C ARG A 47 -2.24 -16.33 22.02
N PRO A 48 -2.99 -17.37 22.39
CA PRO A 48 -3.88 -18.07 21.47
C PRO A 48 -5.21 -17.33 21.24
N TYR A 49 -5.92 -17.69 20.18
CA TYR A 49 -7.34 -17.42 20.00
C TYR A 49 -8.15 -18.30 20.96
N GLU A 50 -9.21 -17.76 21.53
CA GLU A 50 -10.08 -18.49 22.44
C GLU A 50 -10.90 -19.56 21.71
N GLU A 51 -11.34 -19.24 20.49
CA GLU A 51 -12.26 -20.07 19.72
C GLU A 51 -11.58 -21.31 19.15
N THR A 52 -10.29 -21.19 18.77
CA THR A 52 -9.56 -22.23 18.05
C THR A 52 -8.35 -22.77 18.80
N GLY A 53 -7.83 -22.04 19.77
CA GLY A 53 -6.56 -22.34 20.43
C GLY A 53 -5.32 -22.09 19.56
N ASN A 54 -5.48 -21.68 18.30
CA ASN A 54 -4.36 -21.31 17.43
C ASN A 54 -3.66 -20.07 17.98
N THR A 55 -2.34 -19.97 17.84
CA THR A 55 -1.60 -18.75 18.22
C THR A 55 -2.14 -17.54 17.47
N ALA A 56 -2.57 -16.51 18.18
CA ALA A 56 -2.99 -15.23 17.61
C ALA A 56 -1.84 -14.21 17.55
N LEU A 57 -0.95 -14.25 18.54
CA LEU A 57 0.10 -13.26 18.74
C LEU A 57 1.35 -13.90 19.35
N VAL A 58 2.52 -13.53 18.84
CA VAL A 58 3.83 -13.82 19.42
C VAL A 58 4.57 -12.51 19.64
N GLN A 59 5.06 -12.29 20.86
CA GLN A 59 5.88 -11.15 21.23
C GLN A 59 7.13 -11.62 21.97
N THR A 60 8.28 -11.03 21.64
CA THR A 60 9.52 -11.25 22.39
C THR A 60 9.81 -10.03 23.24
N PHE A 61 10.11 -10.26 24.52
CA PHE A 61 10.47 -9.24 25.49
C PHE A 61 11.87 -9.49 26.04
N GLU A 62 12.64 -8.42 26.23
CA GLU A 62 13.95 -8.42 26.87
C GLU A 62 14.12 -7.12 27.65
N ASN A 63 14.60 -7.20 28.88
CA ASN A 63 14.83 -6.04 29.75
C ASN A 63 13.61 -5.12 29.90
N GLY A 64 12.42 -5.71 30.04
CA GLY A 64 11.16 -4.99 30.21
C GLY A 64 10.56 -4.38 28.94
N LYS A 65 11.24 -4.52 27.79
CA LYS A 65 10.81 -3.96 26.50
C LYS A 65 10.56 -5.04 25.48
N GLN A 66 9.75 -4.74 24.47
CA GLN A 66 9.61 -5.58 23.30
C GLN A 66 10.90 -5.52 22.47
N ASN A 67 11.53 -6.67 22.28
CA ASN A 67 12.79 -6.80 21.58
C ASN A 67 12.89 -8.20 20.94
N GLY A 68 13.12 -8.25 19.63
CA GLY A 68 13.14 -9.48 18.85
C GLY A 68 11.86 -9.74 18.05
N PRO A 69 11.62 -11.01 17.68
CA PRO A 69 10.53 -11.38 16.78
C PRO A 69 9.13 -11.00 17.29
N PHE A 70 8.29 -10.62 16.34
CA PHE A 70 6.88 -10.32 16.53
C PHE A 70 6.06 -10.93 15.39
N GLU A 71 4.98 -11.62 15.74
CA GLU A 71 4.09 -12.24 14.78
C GLU A 71 2.63 -12.08 15.19
N VAL A 72 1.77 -11.82 14.20
CA VAL A 72 0.32 -11.89 14.32
C VAL A 72 -0.16 -12.91 13.32
N HIS A 73 -1.13 -13.73 13.71
CA HIS A 73 -1.69 -14.78 12.88
C HIS A 73 -3.20 -14.61 12.76
N TYR A 74 -3.77 -15.08 11.66
CA TYR A 74 -5.21 -15.22 11.46
C TYR A 74 -5.81 -16.33 12.32
N LEU A 75 -7.14 -16.36 12.43
CA LEU A 75 -7.88 -17.35 13.24
C LEU A 75 -7.57 -18.80 12.83
N ASP A 76 -7.28 -19.03 11.54
CA ASP A 76 -6.90 -20.32 10.97
C ASP A 76 -5.42 -20.69 11.20
N GLY A 77 -4.66 -19.82 11.90
CA GLY A 77 -3.25 -20.01 12.25
C GLY A 77 -2.27 -19.56 11.17
N LYS A 78 -2.72 -19.02 10.02
CA LYS A 78 -1.80 -18.47 9.02
C LYS A 78 -1.19 -17.16 9.48
N LEU A 79 0.04 -16.90 9.05
CA LEU A 79 0.73 -15.65 9.35
C LEU A 79 -0.01 -14.47 8.72
N GLN A 80 -0.19 -13.38 9.50
CA GLN A 80 -0.78 -12.11 9.06
C GLN A 80 0.27 -11.01 9.03
N ILE A 81 1.09 -10.93 10.09
CA ILE A 81 2.14 -9.91 10.24
C ILE A 81 3.36 -10.58 10.82
N LYS A 82 4.53 -10.23 10.30
CA LYS A 82 5.82 -10.64 10.87
C LYS A 82 6.80 -9.50 10.83
N GLY A 83 7.57 -9.35 11.90
CA GLY A 83 8.63 -8.36 11.96
C GLY A 83 9.48 -8.52 13.20
N ASN A 84 10.28 -7.49 13.46
CA ASN A 84 11.08 -7.42 14.68
C ASN A 84 10.87 -6.07 15.37
N TYR A 85 10.93 -6.12 16.69
CA TYR A 85 11.07 -4.95 17.53
C TYR A 85 12.49 -4.83 18.05
N LYS A 86 12.90 -3.59 18.30
CA LYS A 86 14.09 -3.23 19.05
C LYS A 86 13.72 -2.09 19.98
N ASP A 87 13.88 -2.29 21.28
CA ASP A 87 13.55 -1.28 22.30
C ASP A 87 12.13 -0.69 22.16
N ASP A 88 11.11 -1.57 22.06
CA ASP A 88 9.69 -1.23 21.84
C ASP A 88 9.36 -0.59 20.48
N LYS A 89 10.33 -0.49 19.56
CA LYS A 89 10.13 0.09 18.23
C LYS A 89 10.30 -0.92 17.11
N LYS A 90 9.50 -0.82 16.06
CA LYS A 90 9.68 -1.60 14.83
C LYS A 90 11.08 -1.35 14.25
N ASP A 91 11.80 -2.43 13.96
CA ASP A 91 13.13 -2.37 13.36
C ASP A 91 13.30 -3.50 12.33
N GLY A 92 13.87 -3.19 11.17
CA GLY A 92 14.07 -4.14 10.09
C GLY A 92 12.83 -4.33 9.20
N VAL A 93 12.79 -5.46 8.49
CA VAL A 93 11.73 -5.75 7.52
C VAL A 93 10.49 -6.26 8.23
N TRP A 94 9.36 -5.67 7.89
CA TRP A 94 8.03 -6.08 8.30
C TRP A 94 7.27 -6.62 7.10
N GLU A 95 6.75 -7.84 7.23
CA GLU A 95 6.03 -8.58 6.20
C GLU A 95 4.55 -8.66 6.58
N TYR A 96 3.69 -8.51 5.57
CA TYR A 96 2.24 -8.51 5.70
C TYR A 96 1.65 -9.53 4.73
N TYR A 97 0.70 -10.31 5.21
CA TYR A 97 0.11 -11.43 4.49
C TYR A 97 -1.41 -11.31 4.50
N ARG A 98 -2.04 -11.82 3.45
CA ARG A 98 -3.50 -11.92 3.33
C ARG A 98 -4.03 -13.18 4.02
N GLU A 99 -5.34 -13.27 4.19
CA GLU A 99 -6.01 -14.43 4.81
C GLU A 99 -5.76 -15.76 4.07
N ASP A 100 -5.51 -15.71 2.76
CA ASP A 100 -5.13 -16.89 1.99
C ASP A 100 -3.66 -17.32 2.19
N GLY A 101 -2.88 -16.55 2.95
CA GLY A 101 -1.46 -16.76 3.22
C GLY A 101 -0.52 -16.15 2.18
N THR A 102 -1.05 -15.48 1.15
CA THR A 102 -0.21 -14.81 0.15
C THR A 102 0.44 -13.56 0.73
N LEU A 103 1.68 -13.28 0.32
CA LEU A 103 2.39 -12.07 0.71
C LEU A 103 1.69 -10.85 0.09
N GLU A 104 1.30 -9.91 0.92
CA GLU A 104 0.69 -8.64 0.52
C GLU A 104 1.74 -7.57 0.29
N GLY A 105 2.73 -7.49 1.18
CA GLY A 105 3.76 -6.47 1.09
C GLY A 105 4.84 -6.59 2.15
N LYS A 106 5.87 -5.77 1.98
CA LYS A 106 7.00 -5.62 2.91
C LYS A 106 7.32 -4.15 3.09
N VAL A 107 7.69 -3.75 4.30
CA VAL A 107 8.16 -2.38 4.60
C VAL A 107 9.35 -2.47 5.53
N THR A 108 10.42 -1.72 5.24
CA THR A 108 11.56 -1.60 6.14
C THR A 108 11.34 -0.47 7.13
N TYR A 109 11.49 -0.75 8.42
CA TYR A 109 11.38 0.22 9.51
C TYR A 109 12.71 0.42 10.21
N LYS A 110 12.90 1.64 10.73
CA LYS A 110 13.96 2.00 11.66
C LYS A 110 13.34 2.83 12.78
N ASN A 111 13.34 2.32 14.01
CA ASN A 111 12.78 3.02 15.16
C ASN A 111 11.33 3.50 14.95
N ASP A 112 10.42 2.60 14.52
CA ASP A 112 9.02 2.87 14.15
C ASP A 112 8.78 3.67 12.87
N GLU A 113 9.82 4.24 12.29
CA GLU A 113 9.71 5.06 11.09
C GLU A 113 10.06 4.24 9.84
N ALA A 114 9.23 4.33 8.79
CA ALA A 114 9.52 3.67 7.53
C ALA A 114 10.82 4.23 6.95
N ASN A 115 11.82 3.37 6.74
CA ASN A 115 13.15 3.78 6.31
C ASN A 115 13.82 2.61 5.58
N GLY A 116 13.93 2.73 4.26
CA GLY A 116 14.38 1.67 3.36
C GLY A 116 13.29 1.28 2.35
N LYS A 117 13.44 0.08 1.78
CA LYS A 117 12.55 -0.39 0.71
C LYS A 117 11.16 -0.74 1.23
N TYR A 118 10.17 -0.53 0.38
CA TYR A 118 8.87 -1.20 0.49
C TYR A 118 8.51 -1.88 -0.83
N GLU A 119 7.69 -2.91 -0.71
CA GLU A 119 7.16 -3.71 -1.80
C GLU A 119 5.70 -4.01 -1.50
N SER A 120 4.85 -3.98 -2.51
CA SER A 120 3.50 -4.53 -2.44
C SER A 120 3.29 -5.47 -3.62
N TYR A 121 2.44 -6.47 -3.44
CA TYR A 121 2.24 -7.55 -4.40
C TYR A 121 0.78 -7.59 -4.84
N PHE A 122 0.53 -8.04 -6.07
CA PHE A 122 -0.82 -8.38 -6.53
C PHE A 122 -1.40 -9.54 -5.69
N GLU A 123 -2.70 -9.81 -5.86
CA GLU A 123 -3.41 -10.88 -5.14
C GLU A 123 -2.77 -12.27 -5.31
N ASN A 124 -2.04 -12.51 -6.41
CA ASN A 124 -1.30 -13.75 -6.61
C ASN A 124 -0.10 -13.94 -5.65
N GLY A 125 0.25 -12.93 -4.86
CA GLY A 125 1.33 -12.93 -3.88
C GLY A 125 2.75 -13.01 -4.46
N LYS A 126 2.90 -12.89 -5.78
CA LYS A 126 4.17 -13.14 -6.50
C LYS A 126 4.58 -11.97 -7.38
N THR A 127 3.64 -11.35 -8.09
CA THR A 127 3.93 -10.21 -8.95
C THR A 127 3.92 -8.94 -8.11
N LEU A 128 4.96 -8.11 -8.22
CA LEU A 128 4.97 -6.78 -7.60
C LEU A 128 3.82 -5.94 -8.17
N TYR A 129 3.05 -5.32 -7.29
CA TYR A 129 2.10 -4.27 -7.62
C TYR A 129 2.79 -2.91 -7.63
N SER A 130 3.60 -2.63 -6.59
CA SER A 130 4.45 -1.44 -6.51
C SER A 130 5.69 -1.67 -5.64
N ASP A 131 6.74 -0.88 -5.89
CA ASP A 131 7.92 -0.81 -5.02
C ASP A 131 8.47 0.62 -4.98
N GLY A 132 9.21 0.91 -3.91
CA GLY A 132 9.87 2.20 -3.75
C GLY A 132 10.74 2.25 -2.50
N THR A 133 11.09 3.46 -2.08
CA THR A 133 11.94 3.67 -0.90
C THR A 133 11.40 4.81 -0.05
N TYR A 134 11.37 4.58 1.26
CA TYR A 134 11.17 5.61 2.27
C TYR A 134 12.52 6.06 2.84
N VAL A 135 12.67 7.36 3.06
CA VAL A 135 13.75 7.94 3.85
C VAL A 135 13.08 8.81 4.91
N ASN A 136 13.30 8.46 6.17
CA ASN A 136 12.70 9.11 7.33
C ASN A 136 11.17 9.29 7.22
N GLY A 137 10.46 8.20 6.91
CA GLY A 137 9.01 8.18 6.79
C GLY A 137 8.46 8.76 5.48
N LYS A 138 9.30 9.31 4.60
CA LYS A 138 8.88 9.98 3.36
C LYS A 138 9.33 9.25 2.12
N LYS A 139 8.49 9.16 1.09
CA LYS A 139 8.85 8.63 -0.22
C LYS A 139 10.02 9.42 -0.79
N ASN A 140 11.06 8.72 -1.24
CA ASN A 140 12.24 9.34 -1.82
C ASN A 140 12.88 8.41 -2.86
N GLY A 141 13.24 8.95 -4.02
CA GLY A 141 13.67 8.17 -5.18
C GLY A 141 12.50 7.73 -6.06
N ILE A 142 12.70 6.69 -6.86
CA ILE A 142 11.69 6.25 -7.84
C ILE A 142 10.75 5.24 -7.19
N GLU A 143 9.46 5.57 -7.13
CA GLU A 143 8.38 4.59 -6.93
C GLU A 143 7.95 4.04 -8.29
N LYS A 144 7.74 2.74 -8.39
CA LYS A 144 7.22 2.08 -9.58
C LYS A 144 5.93 1.36 -9.25
N GLU A 145 5.01 1.39 -10.20
CA GLU A 145 3.89 0.44 -10.25
C GLU A 145 3.98 -0.41 -11.49
N TYR A 146 3.42 -1.62 -11.40
CA TYR A 146 3.51 -2.62 -12.44
C TYR A 146 2.14 -3.07 -12.92
N TYR A 147 2.13 -3.60 -14.13
CA TYR A 147 1.07 -4.48 -14.62
C TYR A 147 1.23 -5.89 -14.04
N MET A 148 0.16 -6.69 -14.07
CA MET A 148 0.21 -8.10 -13.66
C MET A 148 1.22 -8.93 -14.50
N SER A 149 1.57 -8.46 -15.70
CA SER A 149 2.64 -9.03 -16.53
C SER A 149 4.06 -8.78 -15.99
N GLY A 150 4.22 -7.97 -14.94
CA GLY A 150 5.51 -7.54 -14.38
C GLY A 150 6.15 -6.35 -15.12
N LYS A 151 5.54 -5.86 -16.20
CA LYS A 151 6.02 -4.64 -16.88
C LYS A 151 5.65 -3.39 -16.10
N ILE A 152 6.51 -2.38 -16.12
CA ILE A 152 6.26 -1.07 -15.49
C ILE A 152 5.03 -0.43 -16.13
N GLN A 153 4.05 -0.06 -15.30
CA GLN A 153 2.93 0.77 -15.68
C GLN A 153 3.23 2.24 -15.40
N SER A 154 3.81 2.56 -14.24
CA SER A 154 4.17 3.92 -13.90
C SER A 154 5.47 3.96 -13.11
N ALA A 155 6.19 5.07 -13.24
CA ALA A 155 7.36 5.39 -12.45
C ALA A 155 7.29 6.86 -12.06
N THR A 156 7.30 7.13 -10.76
CA THR A 156 7.27 8.49 -10.21
C THR A 156 8.51 8.73 -9.36
N THR A 157 9.27 9.77 -9.69
CA THR A 157 10.40 10.24 -8.88
C THR A 157 9.88 11.15 -7.78
N TYR A 158 10.18 10.80 -6.53
CA TYR A 158 9.85 11.58 -5.34
C TYR A 158 11.09 12.17 -4.69
N LYS A 159 10.92 13.38 -4.15
CA LYS A 159 11.84 14.01 -3.20
C LYS A 159 11.05 14.42 -1.97
N ASN A 160 11.24 13.70 -0.87
CA ASN A 160 10.54 13.93 0.40
C ASN A 160 9.01 14.05 0.21
N ASP A 161 8.38 13.02 -0.33
CA ASP A 161 6.94 12.95 -0.71
C ASP A 161 6.49 13.88 -1.84
N THR A 162 7.35 14.77 -2.34
CA THR A 162 7.01 15.65 -3.46
C THR A 162 7.34 14.98 -4.79
N PRO A 163 6.38 14.73 -5.69
CA PRO A 163 6.66 14.17 -7.01
C PRO A 163 7.38 15.22 -7.88
N GLU A 164 8.43 14.81 -8.59
CA GLU A 164 9.20 15.64 -9.53
C GLU A 164 8.91 15.27 -10.99
N GLU A 165 8.77 13.98 -11.29
CA GLU A 165 8.47 13.46 -12.63
C GLU A 165 7.64 12.17 -12.50
N THR A 166 6.64 12.02 -13.37
CA THR A 166 5.90 10.76 -13.54
C THR A 166 5.91 10.34 -15.00
N THR A 167 6.31 9.09 -15.24
CA THR A 167 6.11 8.40 -16.52
C THR A 167 5.02 7.35 -16.35
N MET A 168 4.07 7.29 -17.27
CA MET A 168 3.14 6.17 -17.43
C MET A 168 3.40 5.47 -18.76
N CYS A 169 3.25 4.15 -18.77
CA CYS A 169 3.48 3.29 -19.90
C CYS A 169 2.19 2.58 -20.32
N TYR A 170 2.18 2.10 -21.56
CA TYR A 170 1.26 1.08 -22.04
C TYR A 170 1.69 -0.31 -21.52
N PRO A 171 0.80 -1.32 -21.55
CA PRO A 171 1.15 -2.72 -21.26
C PRO A 171 2.22 -3.29 -22.21
N SER A 172 2.39 -2.70 -23.39
CA SER A 172 3.50 -3.04 -24.29
C SER A 172 4.87 -2.65 -23.70
N GLY A 173 4.92 -1.69 -22.77
CA GLY A 173 6.12 -1.08 -22.20
C GLY A 173 6.51 0.24 -22.86
N LYS A 174 5.75 0.69 -23.88
CA LYS A 174 5.94 1.99 -24.52
C LYS A 174 5.41 3.10 -23.63
N VAL A 175 6.04 4.28 -23.68
CA VAL A 175 5.58 5.44 -22.91
C VAL A 175 4.23 5.89 -23.43
N TYR A 176 3.27 6.10 -22.53
CA TYR A 176 1.98 6.73 -22.80
C TYR A 176 1.98 8.20 -22.38
N MET A 177 2.58 8.52 -21.23
CA MET A 177 2.55 9.87 -20.67
C MET A 177 3.86 10.16 -19.93
N LYS A 178 4.35 11.38 -20.03
CA LYS A 178 5.35 11.97 -19.14
C LYS A 178 4.83 13.27 -18.58
N ARG A 179 4.98 13.47 -17.28
CA ARG A 179 4.61 14.70 -16.58
C ARG A 179 5.78 15.16 -15.73
N ASN A 180 6.17 16.42 -15.91
CA ASN A 180 7.17 17.07 -15.09
C ASN A 180 6.46 18.02 -14.11
N TYR A 181 6.71 17.87 -12.81
CA TYR A 181 6.07 18.64 -11.75
C TYR A 181 6.90 19.86 -11.31
N ASN A 182 8.12 20.03 -11.86
CA ASN A 182 8.91 21.23 -11.62
C ASN A 182 8.29 22.46 -12.33
N LYS A 183 9.01 23.58 -12.36
CA LYS A 183 8.49 24.89 -12.82
C LYS A 183 7.72 24.85 -14.15
N THR A 184 8.11 23.99 -15.09
CA THR A 184 7.46 23.92 -16.41
C THR A 184 6.05 23.32 -16.37
N HIS A 185 5.73 22.43 -15.42
CA HIS A 185 4.46 21.71 -15.35
C HIS A 185 4.07 21.03 -16.68
N GLU A 186 5.08 20.63 -17.46
CA GLU A 186 4.88 20.08 -18.80
C GLU A 186 4.31 18.67 -18.73
N ILE A 187 3.36 18.39 -19.60
CA ILE A 187 2.81 17.05 -19.80
C ILE A 187 2.83 16.72 -21.29
N THR A 188 3.30 15.51 -21.60
CA THR A 188 3.31 14.96 -22.96
C THR A 188 2.71 13.58 -22.96
N TYR A 189 1.75 13.36 -23.83
CA TYR A 189 1.16 12.07 -24.14
C TYR A 189 1.69 11.58 -25.48
N TYR A 190 1.79 10.27 -25.60
CA TYR A 190 2.37 9.59 -26.75
C TYR A 190 1.37 8.56 -27.27
N TYR A 191 1.38 8.36 -28.57
CA TYR A 191 0.83 7.16 -29.18
C TYR A 191 1.72 5.95 -28.87
N GLU A 192 1.16 4.76 -28.97
CA GLU A 192 1.90 3.51 -28.75
C GLU A 192 3.04 3.27 -29.76
N ASN A 193 3.01 3.94 -30.93
CA ASN A 193 4.13 3.95 -31.89
C ASN A 193 5.28 4.89 -31.47
N GLY A 194 5.16 5.58 -30.33
CA GLY A 194 6.16 6.50 -29.78
C GLY A 194 6.06 7.95 -30.28
N GLN A 195 5.17 8.25 -31.24
CA GLN A 195 4.93 9.62 -31.67
C GLN A 195 4.20 10.42 -30.58
N ILE A 196 4.50 11.72 -30.48
CA ILE A 196 3.74 12.60 -29.58
C ILE A 196 2.30 12.63 -30.06
N PHE A 197 1.38 12.43 -29.13
CA PHE A 197 -0.06 12.55 -29.35
C PHE A 197 -0.53 13.94 -28.93
N LEU A 198 -0.18 14.38 -27.72
CA LEU A 198 -0.67 15.62 -27.14
C LEU A 198 0.38 16.20 -26.19
N SER A 199 0.67 17.49 -26.24
CA SER A 199 1.59 18.14 -25.31
C SER A 199 1.03 19.47 -24.82
N GLY A 200 1.30 19.83 -23.57
CA GLY A 200 0.87 21.10 -22.98
C GLY A 200 1.34 21.24 -21.54
N TYR A 201 0.62 22.03 -20.75
CA TYR A 201 1.01 22.36 -19.38
C TYR A 201 -0.16 22.16 -18.39
N VAL A 202 0.12 21.56 -17.23
CA VAL A 202 -0.88 21.26 -16.18
C VAL A 202 -0.37 21.65 -14.80
N LYS A 203 -0.92 22.73 -14.25
CA LYS A 203 -0.63 23.20 -12.89
C LYS A 203 -1.85 23.00 -12.01
N ASN A 204 -1.67 22.41 -10.81
CA ASN A 204 -2.76 22.13 -9.87
C ASN A 204 -3.97 21.43 -10.54
N ASN A 205 -3.68 20.40 -11.37
CA ASN A 205 -4.66 19.64 -12.15
C ASN A 205 -5.50 20.47 -13.14
N THR A 206 -5.08 21.70 -13.45
CA THR A 206 -5.71 22.57 -14.44
C THR A 206 -4.81 22.72 -15.66
N ALA A 207 -5.35 22.41 -16.84
CA ALA A 207 -4.66 22.63 -18.10
C ALA A 207 -4.52 24.14 -18.38
N TYR A 208 -3.33 24.57 -18.80
CA TYR A 208 -3.07 25.97 -19.15
C TYR A 208 -2.09 26.07 -20.33
N GLY A 209 -1.95 27.28 -20.87
CA GLY A 209 -1.06 27.56 -22.00
C GLY A 209 -1.53 26.97 -23.32
N GLU A 210 -0.62 26.95 -24.30
CA GLU A 210 -0.87 26.35 -25.62
C GLU A 210 -0.71 24.84 -25.54
N TRP A 211 -1.75 24.12 -25.97
CA TRP A 211 -1.74 22.68 -26.17
C TRP A 211 -1.58 22.35 -27.64
N LYS A 212 -0.85 21.29 -27.96
CA LYS A 212 -0.57 20.85 -29.34
C LYS A 212 -1.01 19.40 -29.51
N TYR A 213 -1.88 19.14 -30.47
CA TYR A 213 -2.37 17.81 -30.84
C TYR A 213 -1.74 17.40 -32.18
N TYR A 214 -1.20 16.20 -32.25
CA TYR A 214 -0.53 15.64 -33.43
C TYR A 214 -1.21 14.34 -33.86
N ASP A 215 -1.14 14.01 -35.14
CA ASP A 215 -1.61 12.72 -35.66
C ASP A 215 -0.58 11.61 -35.45
N LYS A 216 -0.96 10.36 -35.78
CA LYS A 216 -0.08 9.19 -35.63
C LYS A 216 1.19 9.23 -36.50
N LYS A 217 1.27 10.14 -37.47
CA LYS A 217 2.46 10.37 -38.33
C LYS A 217 3.35 11.50 -37.78
N GLY A 218 2.97 12.10 -36.64
CA GLY A 218 3.69 13.22 -36.02
C GLY A 218 3.36 14.58 -36.63
N LYS A 219 2.34 14.69 -37.49
CA LYS A 219 1.93 15.98 -38.07
C LYS A 219 1.07 16.73 -37.07
N LEU A 220 1.38 18.01 -36.83
CA LEU A 220 0.55 18.90 -36.02
C LEU A 220 -0.84 19.03 -36.67
N VAL A 221 -1.88 18.65 -35.93
CA VAL A 221 -3.29 18.74 -36.36
C VAL A 221 -3.89 20.07 -35.94
N THR A 222 -3.73 20.42 -34.65
CA THR A 222 -4.22 21.69 -34.12
C THR A 222 -3.43 22.11 -32.89
N LYS A 223 -3.51 23.40 -32.54
CA LYS A 223 -2.99 23.94 -31.29
C LYS A 223 -3.86 25.06 -30.76
N GLY A 224 -3.88 25.25 -29.45
CA GLY A 224 -4.68 26.28 -28.79
C GLY A 224 -4.88 25.99 -27.30
N GLU A 225 -5.72 26.76 -26.64
CA GLU A 225 -6.12 26.46 -25.26
C GLU A 225 -6.86 25.11 -25.19
N TYR A 226 -6.59 24.32 -24.15
CA TYR A 226 -7.14 22.97 -23.99
C TYR A 226 -8.66 22.89 -24.25
N ASN A 227 -9.44 23.74 -23.59
CA ASN A 227 -10.91 23.74 -23.71
C ASN A 227 -11.42 24.11 -25.11
N LYS A 228 -10.62 24.83 -25.91
CA LYS A 228 -10.98 25.22 -27.29
C LYS A 228 -10.71 24.09 -28.28
N ILE A 229 -9.73 23.23 -28.01
CA ILE A 229 -9.30 22.19 -28.95
C ILE A 229 -9.62 20.76 -28.49
N SER A 230 -10.07 20.54 -27.25
CA SER A 230 -10.26 19.20 -26.67
C SER A 230 -11.17 18.28 -27.48
N LYS A 231 -12.26 18.82 -28.04
CA LYS A 231 -13.19 18.06 -28.91
C LYS A 231 -12.51 17.42 -30.13
N THR A 232 -11.36 17.95 -30.56
CA THR A 232 -10.62 17.40 -31.72
C THR A 232 -9.85 16.12 -31.40
N PHE A 233 -9.61 15.83 -30.11
CA PHE A 233 -8.80 14.68 -29.68
C PHE A 233 -9.43 13.85 -28.56
N GLU A 234 -10.55 14.25 -27.96
CA GLU A 234 -11.13 13.58 -26.79
C GLU A 234 -11.43 12.09 -27.00
N THR A 235 -11.93 11.72 -28.19
CA THR A 235 -12.17 10.32 -28.55
C THR A 235 -10.86 9.53 -28.61
N VAL A 236 -9.85 10.08 -29.30
CA VAL A 236 -8.53 9.46 -29.43
C VAL A 236 -7.82 9.39 -28.07
N PHE A 237 -8.00 10.39 -27.21
CA PHE A 237 -7.49 10.42 -25.85
C PHE A 237 -8.09 9.28 -25.03
N GLY A 238 -9.42 9.14 -25.04
CA GLY A 238 -10.14 8.09 -24.33
C GLY A 238 -9.76 6.68 -24.80
N GLU A 239 -9.59 6.48 -26.11
CA GLU A 239 -9.13 5.21 -26.68
C GLU A 239 -7.72 4.84 -26.22
N ASN A 240 -6.79 5.80 -26.21
CA ASN A 240 -5.42 5.54 -25.75
C ASN A 240 -5.36 5.32 -24.23
N LEU A 241 -6.13 6.08 -23.44
CA LEU A 241 -6.19 5.93 -22.00
C LEU A 241 -6.74 4.55 -21.59
N LYS A 242 -7.77 4.05 -22.28
CA LYS A 242 -8.32 2.70 -22.00
C LYS A 242 -7.27 1.60 -22.13
N LYS A 243 -6.28 1.76 -23.01
CA LYS A 243 -5.21 0.79 -23.20
C LYS A 243 -4.19 0.75 -22.06
N THR A 244 -4.17 1.74 -21.17
CA THR A 244 -3.19 1.80 -20.07
C THR A 244 -3.72 1.28 -18.75
N LEU A 245 -5.02 1.00 -18.66
CA LEU A 245 -5.68 0.53 -17.44
C LEU A 245 -5.13 -0.85 -17.03
N LYS A 246 -5.03 -1.11 -15.72
CA LYS A 246 -4.79 -2.46 -15.21
C LYS A 246 -6.05 -3.27 -15.55
N THR A 247 -5.97 -4.13 -16.55
CA THR A 247 -7.00 -5.16 -16.75
C THR A 247 -6.73 -6.27 -15.75
N ASN A 248 -7.74 -6.62 -14.95
CA ASN A 248 -7.70 -7.74 -14.02
C ASN A 248 -7.39 -9.06 -14.74
#